data_AF-A0A9P0YYP1-F1
#
_entry.id   AF-A0A9P0YYP1-F1
#
_cell.length_a   1.000
_cell.length_b   1.000
_cell.length_c   1.000
_cell.angle_alpha   90.00
_cell.angle_beta   90.00
_cell.angle_gamma   90.00
#
_symmetry.space_group_name_H-M   'P 1'
#
loop_
_entity.id
_entity.type
_entity.pdbx_description
1 polymer ?
#
loop_
_entity_poly.entity_id
_entity_poly.type
_entity_poly.pdbx_seq_one_letter_code
_entity_poly.pdbx_strand_id
1 'polypeptide(L)'
;MFNGPRVSEELLLSHPKYDQQMEITNSISHQLCLYRQCKSQPQKRALEKMTAEIEFDMQYLVKMVLTKDSDEELIHDVKQTFLIVAKAFYYAAYCNPETIDFHITKVLFERLH
;
A
#
# COMPACT_ATOMS: atom_id res chain seq x y z
N MET A 1 -11.35 -5.47 23.45
CA MET A 1 -10.73 -4.31 24.10
C MET A 1 -9.29 -4.26 23.62
N PHE A 2 -8.94 -3.34 22.72
CA PHE A 2 -7.56 -3.12 22.29
C PHE A 2 -7.00 -1.96 23.11
N ASN A 3 -6.25 -2.29 24.16
CA ASN A 3 -5.49 -1.33 24.94
C ASN A 3 -4.04 -1.33 24.44
N GLY A 4 -3.82 -0.67 23.29
CA GLY A 4 -2.47 -0.25 22.90
C GLY A 4 -2.07 1.02 23.66
N PRO A 5 -0.76 1.29 23.84
CA PRO A 5 -0.31 2.57 24.39
C PRO A 5 -0.90 3.71 23.56
N ARG A 6 -1.58 4.68 24.18
CA ARG A 6 -2.04 5.87 23.48
C ARG A 6 -0.85 6.81 23.30
N VAL A 7 -0.13 6.65 22.19
CA VAL A 7 0.74 7.71 21.71
C VAL A 7 -0.14 8.89 21.33
N SER A 8 0.31 10.11 21.67
CA SER A 8 -0.37 11.32 21.21
C SER A 8 -0.33 11.32 19.69
N GLU A 9 -1.49 11.39 19.04
CA GLU A 9 -1.64 11.43 17.58
C GLU A 9 -0.73 12.50 16.96
N GLU A 10 -0.59 13.65 17.64
CA GLU A 10 0.35 14.72 17.25
C GLU A 10 1.81 14.26 17.20
N LEU A 11 2.25 13.43 18.15
CA LEU A 11 3.63 12.95 18.21
C LEU A 11 3.91 11.96 17.08
N LEU A 12 2.92 11.14 16.73
CA LEU A 12 2.99 10.23 15.57
C LEU A 12 3.01 11.00 14.24
N LEU A 13 2.11 11.98 14.09
CA LEU A 13 2.00 12.80 12.87
C LEU A 13 3.21 13.72 12.67
N SER A 14 3.90 14.13 13.75
CA SER A 14 5.14 14.91 13.66
C SER A 14 6.40 14.07 13.38
N HIS A 15 6.25 12.74 13.28
CA HIS A 15 7.39 11.85 13.16
C HIS A 15 7.92 11.79 11.71
N PRO A 16 9.21 12.06 11.43
CA PRO A 16 9.73 12.11 10.05
C PRO A 16 9.51 10.83 9.24
N LYS A 17 9.57 9.66 9.88
CA LYS A 17 9.27 8.37 9.22
C LYS A 17 7.80 8.25 8.80
N TYR A 18 6.88 8.87 9.53
CA TYR A 18 5.46 8.90 9.16
C TYR A 18 5.27 9.68 7.86
N ASP A 19 5.85 10.89 7.78
CA ASP A 19 5.80 11.71 6.56
C ASP A 19 6.39 10.99 5.36
N GLN A 20 7.56 10.37 5.53
CA GLN A 20 8.20 9.61 4.47
C GLN A 20 7.34 8.43 3.98
N GLN A 21 6.66 7.73 4.89
CA GLN A 21 5.75 6.63 4.55
C GLN A 21 4.47 7.10 3.87
N MET A 22 3.93 8.23 4.32
CA MET A 22 2.79 8.87 3.70
C MET A 22 3.11 9.28 2.26
N GLU A 23 4.25 9.93 2.03
CA GLU A 23 4.69 10.37 0.70
C GLU A 23 4.84 9.19 -0.26
N ILE A 24 5.59 8.14 0.13
CA ILE A 24 5.81 6.99 -0.76
C ILE A 24 4.50 6.23 -1.03
N THR A 25 3.63 6.07 -0.01
CA THR A 25 2.35 5.38 -0.19
C THR A 25 1.40 6.17 -1.10
N ASN A 26 1.39 7.50 -0.99
CA ASN A 26 0.63 8.37 -1.87
C ASN A 26 1.17 8.34 -3.31
N SER A 27 2.50 8.36 -3.49
CA SER A 27 3.14 8.20 -4.80
C SER A 27 2.70 6.91 -5.48
N ILE A 28 2.86 5.78 -4.79
CA ILE A 28 2.46 4.45 -5.26
C ILE A 28 0.96 4.42 -5.61
N SER A 29 0.11 4.91 -4.71
CA SER A 29 -1.36 4.89 -4.92
C SER A 29 -1.78 5.73 -6.13
N HIS A 30 -1.14 6.89 -6.30
CA HIS A 30 -1.38 7.77 -7.45
C HIS A 30 -0.93 7.13 -8.75
N GLN A 31 0.30 6.60 -8.80
CA GLN A 31 0.83 5.89 -9.96
C GLN A 31 -0.04 4.67 -10.31
N LEU A 32 -0.45 3.86 -9.34
CA LEU A 32 -1.32 2.69 -9.59
C LEU A 32 -2.70 3.10 -10.13
N CYS A 33 -3.27 4.21 -9.65
CA CYS A 33 -4.51 4.76 -10.18
C CYS A 33 -4.38 5.17 -11.64
N LEU A 34 -3.31 5.91 -11.97
CA LEU A 34 -3.00 6.31 -13.34
C LEU A 34 -2.73 5.10 -14.25
N TYR A 35 -2.00 4.10 -13.75
CA TYR A 35 -1.71 2.86 -14.47
C TYR A 35 -3.00 2.14 -14.86
N ARG A 36 -3.92 2.00 -13.90
CA ARG A 36 -5.23 1.37 -14.12
C ARG A 36 -6.05 2.09 -15.19
N GLN A 37 -6.00 3.42 -15.25
CA GLN A 37 -6.69 4.22 -16.28
C GLN A 37 -6.06 4.05 -17.66
N CYS A 38 -4.72 4.12 -17.74
CA CYS A 38 -3.96 4.04 -18.99
C CYS A 38 -3.92 2.63 -19.61
N LYS A 39 -4.20 1.57 -18.83
CA LYS A 39 -4.21 0.17 -19.29
C LYS A 39 -5.15 -0.07 -20.49
N SER A 40 -6.16 0.79 -20.69
CA SER A 40 -7.12 0.70 -21.79
C SER A 40 -6.59 1.17 -23.15
N GLN A 41 -5.59 2.08 -23.19
CA GLN A 41 -4.96 2.58 -24.42
C GLN A 41 -3.46 2.90 -24.19
N PRO A 42 -2.58 1.87 -24.17
CA PRO A 42 -1.21 2.06 -23.69
C PRO A 42 -0.26 2.60 -24.78
N GLN A 43 0.44 3.69 -24.47
CA GLN A 43 1.77 3.90 -25.02
C GLN A 43 2.74 2.97 -24.29
N LYS A 44 3.11 1.85 -24.94
CA LYS A 44 3.86 0.74 -24.33
C LYS A 44 5.09 1.16 -23.51
N ARG A 45 5.92 2.07 -24.05
CA ARG A 45 7.13 2.56 -23.36
C ARG A 45 6.83 3.36 -22.08
N ALA A 46 5.77 4.16 -22.08
CA ALA A 46 5.38 4.94 -20.90
C ALA A 46 4.86 4.02 -19.79
N LEU A 47 4.10 2.99 -20.17
CA LEU A 47 3.60 1.98 -19.24
C LEU A 47 4.71 1.13 -18.62
N GLU A 48 5.72 0.75 -19.41
CA GLU A 48 6.90 0.00 -18.92
C GLU A 48 7.70 0.82 -17.91
N LYS A 49 7.99 2.10 -18.21
CA LYS A 49 8.67 3.01 -17.28
C LYS A 49 7.88 3.17 -15.98
N MET A 50 6.58 3.42 -16.09
CA MET A 50 5.69 3.58 -14.95
C MET A 50 5.63 2.32 -14.06
N THR A 51 5.61 1.14 -14.69
CA THR A 51 5.63 -0.14 -13.97
C THR A 51 6.92 -0.28 -13.17
N ALA A 52 8.08 0.05 -13.76
CA ALA A 52 9.36 -0.01 -13.07
C ALA A 52 9.44 0.94 -11.87
N GLU A 53 8.88 2.16 -11.98
CA GLU A 53 8.80 3.12 -10.88
C GLU A 53 7.92 2.60 -9.74
N ILE A 54 6.73 2.08 -10.06
CA ILE A 54 5.81 1.46 -9.08
C ILE A 54 6.52 0.32 -8.33
N GLU A 55 7.21 -0.58 -9.04
CA GLU A 55 7.92 -1.70 -8.41
C GLU A 55 9.07 -1.24 -7.51
N PHE A 56 9.81 -0.22 -7.94
CA PHE A 56 10.89 0.36 -7.13
C PHE A 56 10.34 0.96 -5.82
N ASP A 57 9.29 1.77 -5.92
CA ASP A 57 8.66 2.42 -4.77
C ASP A 57 8.03 1.39 -3.82
N MET A 58 7.38 0.34 -4.36
CA MET A 58 6.83 -0.77 -3.57
C MET A 58 7.92 -1.52 -2.80
N GLN A 59 9.05 -1.83 -3.45
CA GLN A 59 10.19 -2.46 -2.77
C GLN A 59 10.76 -1.57 -1.68
N TYR A 60 10.81 -0.26 -1.91
CA TYR A 60 11.27 0.71 -0.92
C TYR A 60 10.34 0.75 0.30
N LEU A 61 9.02 0.85 0.09
CA LEU A 61 8.02 0.80 1.15
C LEU A 61 8.12 -0.49 1.98
N VAL A 62 8.23 -1.66 1.33
CA VAL A 62 8.38 -2.95 2.03
C VAL A 62 9.64 -2.96 2.90
N LYS A 63 10.77 -2.47 2.41
CA LYS A 63 12.01 -2.37 3.20
C LYS A 63 11.82 -1.46 4.42
N MET A 64 11.18 -0.30 4.25
CA MET A 64 10.89 0.61 5.36
C MET A 64 10.02 -0.03 6.45
N VAL A 65 9.04 -0.84 6.05
CA VAL A 65 8.13 -1.53 6.98
C VAL A 65 8.83 -2.69 7.71
N LEU A 66 9.65 -3.46 7.00
CA LEU A 66 10.34 -4.63 7.57
C LEU A 66 11.57 -4.26 8.41
N THR A 67 12.12 -3.05 8.22
CA THR A 67 13.22 -2.56 9.04
C THR A 67 12.71 -2.30 10.44
N LYS A 68 13.13 -3.14 11.37
CA LYS A 68 12.87 -2.98 12.80
C LYS A 68 13.68 -1.78 13.29
N ASP A 69 12.98 -0.77 13.77
CA ASP A 69 13.60 0.30 14.53
C ASP A 69 13.63 -0.14 15.98
N SER A 70 14.80 -0.05 16.60
CA SER A 70 15.08 -0.64 17.92
C SER A 70 14.22 -0.08 19.07
N ASP A 71 13.48 1.02 18.86
CA ASP A 71 12.80 1.77 19.93
C ASP A 71 11.31 2.07 19.72
N GLU A 72 10.65 1.57 18.65
CA GLU A 72 9.33 2.10 18.25
C GLU A 72 8.33 1.02 17.78
N GLU A 73 7.89 0.12 18.67
CA GLU A 73 6.84 -0.88 18.37
C GLU A 73 5.54 -0.26 17.86
N LEU A 74 5.17 0.94 18.35
CA LEU A 74 3.91 1.59 17.97
C LEU A 74 3.96 2.19 16.56
N ILE A 75 5.15 2.57 16.08
CA ILE A 75 5.31 3.00 14.69
C ILE A 75 5.14 1.80 13.76
N HIS A 76 5.54 0.59 14.17
CA HIS A 76 5.44 -0.61 13.33
C HIS A 76 4.01 -0.88 12.84
N ASP A 77 2.99 -0.77 13.70
CA ASP A 77 1.59 -0.99 13.31
C ASP A 77 1.11 0.07 12.29
N VAL A 78 1.59 1.31 12.43
CA VAL A 78 1.32 2.37 11.45
C VAL A 78 2.03 2.09 10.13
N LYS A 79 3.30 1.65 10.16
CA LYS A 79 4.02 1.21 8.95
C LYS A 79 3.26 0.11 8.21
N GLN A 80 2.76 -0.88 8.95
CA GLN A 80 1.97 -1.97 8.38
C GLN A 80 0.68 -1.47 7.74
N THR A 81 0.02 -0.47 8.33
CA THR A 81 -1.18 0.14 7.77
C THR A 81 -0.90 0.77 6.40
N PHE A 82 0.20 1.53 6.26
CA PHE A 82 0.62 2.06 4.96
C PHE A 82 0.84 0.96 3.92
N LEU A 83 1.53 -0.12 4.30
CA LEU A 83 1.76 -1.25 3.41
C LEU A 83 0.46 -1.96 2.99
N ILE A 84 -0.50 -2.11 3.89
CA ILE A 84 -1.82 -2.68 3.59
C ILE A 84 -2.55 -1.82 2.55
N VAL A 85 -2.55 -0.50 2.73
CA VAL A 85 -3.16 0.42 1.77
C VAL A 85 -2.49 0.29 0.41
N ALA A 86 -1.16 0.37 0.33
CA ALA A 86 -0.43 0.22 -0.93
C ALA A 86 -0.73 -1.12 -1.63
N LYS A 87 -0.78 -2.23 -0.89
CA LYS A 87 -1.15 -3.55 -1.42
C LYS A 87 -2.57 -3.60 -1.97
N ALA A 88 -3.52 -2.93 -1.32
CA ALA A 88 -4.90 -2.87 -1.80
C ALA A 88 -4.99 -2.14 -3.16
N PHE A 89 -4.31 -0.99 -3.30
CA PHE A 89 -4.21 -0.29 -4.58
C PHE A 89 -3.52 -1.14 -5.64
N TYR A 90 -2.44 -1.83 -5.26
CA TYR A 90 -1.69 -2.68 -6.16
C TYR A 90 -2.57 -3.81 -6.70
N TYR A 91 -3.26 -4.51 -5.81
CA TYR A 91 -4.22 -5.55 -6.18
C TYR A 91 -5.31 -5.00 -7.12
N ALA A 92 -5.91 -3.85 -6.81
CA ALA A 92 -6.95 -3.24 -7.64
C ALA A 92 -6.48 -2.77 -9.02
N ALA A 93 -5.19 -2.45 -9.19
CA ALA A 93 -4.62 -2.01 -10.47
C ALA A 93 -4.26 -3.20 -11.39
N TYR A 94 -3.81 -4.31 -10.81
CA TYR A 94 -3.35 -5.47 -11.57
C TYR A 94 -4.46 -6.49 -11.84
N CYS A 95 -5.38 -6.71 -10.88
CA CYS A 95 -6.52 -7.59 -11.07
C CYS A 95 -7.63 -6.90 -11.89
N ASN A 96 -8.24 -7.65 -12.80
CA ASN A 96 -9.41 -7.16 -13.54
C ASN A 96 -10.65 -7.15 -12.63
N PRO A 97 -11.70 -6.36 -12.95
CA PRO A 97 -12.90 -6.27 -12.12
C PRO A 97 -13.55 -7.64 -11.83
N GLU A 98 -13.61 -8.53 -12.82
CA GLU A 98 -14.20 -9.86 -12.68
C GLU A 98 -13.47 -10.72 -11.62
N THR A 99 -12.13 -10.64 -11.59
CA THR A 99 -11.29 -11.34 -10.60
C THR A 99 -11.49 -10.74 -9.22
N ILE A 100 -11.64 -9.42 -9.13
CA ILE A 100 -11.91 -8.72 -7.86
C ILE A 100 -13.27 -9.17 -7.31
N ASP A 101 -14.33 -9.16 -8.11
CA ASP A 101 -15.68 -9.57 -7.69
C ASP A 101 -15.71 -11.05 -7.28
N PHE A 102 -15.00 -11.90 -8.01
CA PHE A 102 -14.83 -13.30 -7.65
C PHE A 102 -14.11 -13.47 -6.30
N HIS A 103 -13.01 -12.75 -6.06
CA HIS A 103 -12.30 -12.80 -4.78
C HIS A 103 -13.15 -12.24 -3.63
N ILE A 104 -13.90 -11.16 -3.85
CA ILE A 104 -14.85 -10.62 -2.86
C ILE A 104 -15.88 -11.69 -2.47
N THR A 105 -16.47 -12.35 -3.47
CA THR A 105 -17.44 -13.44 -3.26
C THR A 105 -16.83 -14.56 -2.41
N LYS A 106 -15.66 -15.04 -2.81
CA LYS A 106 -14.95 -16.14 -2.13
C LYS A 106 -14.55 -15.80 -0.70
N VAL A 107 -14.01 -14.61 -0.46
CA VAL A 107 -13.43 -14.24 0.84
C VAL A 107 -14.51 -13.81 1.84
N LEU A 108 -15.55 -13.10 1.40
CA LEU A 108 -16.55 -12.54 2.31
C LEU A 108 -17.81 -13.40 2.47
N PHE A 109 -18.15 -14.22 1.49
CA PHE A 109 -19.46 -14.88 1.45
C PHE A 109 -19.40 -16.41 1.42
N GLU A 110 -18.27 -17.01 1.09
CA GLU A 110 -18.10 -18.46 1.11
C GLU A 110 -17.44 -18.93 2.41
N ARG A 111 -17.93 -20.03 2.98
CA ARG A 111 -17.31 -20.65 4.15
C ARG A 111 -16.15 -21.54 3.70
N LEU A 112 -15.07 -21.50 4.47
CA LEU A 112 -13.99 -22.49 4.35
C LEU A 112 -14.54 -23.84 4.82
N HIS A 113 -14.50 -24.83 3.96
CA HIS A 113 -14.91 -26.22 4.26
C HIS A 113 -13.74 -27.01 4.80
#